data_AF-A0A258Q888-F1
#
_entry.id   AF-A0A258Q888-F1
#
_cell.length_a   1.000
_cell.length_b   1.000
_cell.length_c   1.000
_cell.angle_alpha   90.00
_cell.angle_beta   90.00
_cell.angle_gamma   90.00
#
_symmetry.space_group_name_H-M   'P 1'
#
loop_
_entity.id
_entity.type
_entity.pdbx_description
1 polymer ?
#
loop_
_entity_poly.entity_id
_entity_poly.type
_entity_poly.pdbx_seq_one_letter_code
_entity_poly.pdbx_strand_id
1 'polypeptide(L)'
;MPQDAQAERALIAKAMAQFEIIIGNKVGTYLDKAGTFKNSKFSGQQDCNDEAINTTTYLRLLIQAGLMKMHAVEDTRTRNFFFSGWPHTTAVIRQIDNQARFAVDSWFFDNGQPATIVPFDVWKEGYIPEGSPVSR
;
A
#
# COMPACT_ATOMS: atom_id res chain seq x y z
N MET A 1 2.53 -16.95 -13.19
CA MET A 1 1.18 -16.56 -12.74
C MET A 1 0.97 -17.11 -11.34
N PRO A 2 0.30 -16.39 -10.43
CA PRO A 2 0.06 -16.86 -9.07
C PRO A 2 -0.77 -18.15 -9.07
N GLN A 3 -0.43 -19.07 -8.16
CA GLN A 3 -1.14 -20.36 -8.02
C GLN A 3 -2.44 -20.23 -7.22
N ASP A 4 -2.47 -19.28 -6.29
CA ASP A 4 -3.61 -18.99 -5.43
C ASP A 4 -3.64 -17.49 -5.03
N ALA A 5 -4.68 -17.09 -4.29
CA ALA A 5 -4.88 -15.71 -3.90
C ALA A 5 -3.79 -15.20 -2.95
N GLN A 6 -3.22 -16.06 -2.10
CA GLN A 6 -2.13 -15.67 -1.22
C GLN A 6 -0.85 -15.38 -2.01
N ALA A 7 -0.54 -16.22 -3.00
CA ALA A 7 0.56 -16.01 -3.93
C ALA A 7 0.34 -14.74 -4.77
N GLU A 8 -0.90 -14.44 -5.19
CA GLU A 8 -1.22 -13.20 -5.88
C GLU A 8 -0.92 -11.97 -4.99
N ARG A 9 -1.34 -11.99 -3.70
CA ARG A 9 -0.99 -10.93 -2.74
C ARG A 9 0.52 -10.76 -2.58
N ALA A 10 1.27 -11.85 -2.45
CA ALA A 10 2.73 -11.79 -2.35
C ALA A 10 3.39 -11.17 -3.59
N LEU A 11 2.83 -11.39 -4.79
CA LEU A 11 3.29 -10.75 -6.02
C LEU A 11 2.86 -9.28 -6.11
N ILE A 12 1.65 -8.94 -5.65
CA ILE A 12 1.19 -7.54 -5.57
C ILE A 12 2.14 -6.72 -4.71
N ALA A 13 2.50 -7.21 -3.51
CA ALA A 13 3.43 -6.53 -2.61
C ALA A 13 4.76 -6.19 -3.31
N LYS A 14 5.34 -7.16 -4.03
CA LYS A 14 6.57 -6.96 -4.81
C LYS A 14 6.37 -6.05 -6.02
N ALA A 15 5.19 -6.08 -6.64
CA ALA A 15 4.89 -5.21 -7.77
C ALA A 15 4.82 -3.74 -7.33
N MET A 16 4.25 -3.43 -6.16
CA MET A 16 4.21 -2.06 -5.63
C MET A 16 5.62 -1.49 -5.45
N ALA A 17 6.53 -2.27 -4.85
CA ALA A 17 7.94 -1.92 -4.76
C ALA A 17 8.56 -1.59 -6.13
N GLN A 18 8.29 -2.40 -7.16
CA GLN A 18 8.82 -2.13 -8.50
C GLN A 18 8.22 -0.88 -9.14
N PHE A 19 6.92 -0.62 -8.95
CA PHE A 19 6.30 0.61 -9.41
C PHE A 19 6.89 1.83 -8.73
N GLU A 20 7.07 1.80 -7.41
CA GLU A 20 7.71 2.88 -6.66
C GLU A 20 9.14 3.16 -7.14
N ILE A 21 9.94 2.14 -7.41
CA ILE A 21 11.28 2.32 -7.97
C ILE A 21 11.20 2.96 -9.37
N ILE A 22 10.40 2.37 -10.27
CA ILE A 22 10.34 2.81 -11.67
C ILE A 22 9.76 4.22 -11.79
N ILE A 23 8.65 4.49 -11.11
CA ILE A 23 7.93 5.76 -11.18
C ILE A 23 8.61 6.80 -10.31
N GLY A 24 9.07 6.45 -9.11
CA GLY A 24 9.77 7.37 -8.21
C GLY A 24 11.02 7.98 -8.84
N ASN A 25 11.78 7.20 -9.63
CA ASN A 25 12.90 7.73 -10.41
C ASN A 25 12.47 8.71 -11.52
N LYS A 26 11.24 8.59 -12.05
CA LYS A 26 10.71 9.46 -13.10
C LYS A 26 10.12 10.76 -12.57
N VAL A 27 9.49 10.71 -11.39
CA VAL A 27 8.73 11.84 -10.83
C VAL A 27 9.40 12.46 -9.60
N GLY A 28 10.57 11.98 -9.21
CA GLY A 28 11.38 12.56 -8.14
C GLY A 28 11.00 12.12 -6.72
N THR A 29 10.24 11.02 -6.56
CA THR A 29 9.84 10.46 -5.24
C THR A 29 10.69 9.27 -4.80
N TYR A 30 11.80 8.98 -5.49
CA TYR A 30 12.70 7.86 -5.19
C TYR A 30 13.43 7.97 -3.84
N LEU A 31 13.38 9.14 -3.19
CA LEU A 31 13.93 9.37 -1.85
C LEU A 31 12.86 9.31 -0.74
N ASP A 32 11.63 8.93 -1.08
CA ASP A 32 10.54 8.80 -0.12
C ASP A 32 10.92 7.87 1.05
N LYS A 33 10.56 8.33 2.26
CA LYS A 33 10.87 7.66 3.52
C LYS A 33 9.60 7.19 4.20
N ALA A 34 9.73 6.09 4.94
CA ALA A 34 8.62 5.53 5.72
C ALA A 34 7.97 6.60 6.62
N GLY A 35 6.64 6.69 6.57
CA GLY A 35 5.89 7.63 7.38
C GLY A 35 5.82 9.05 6.84
N THR A 36 4.88 9.86 7.33
CA THR A 36 4.68 11.25 6.86
C THR A 36 5.41 12.30 7.70
N PHE A 37 5.19 12.31 9.02
CA PHE A 37 5.43 13.51 9.84
C PHE A 37 6.89 13.86 10.15
N LYS A 38 7.83 12.93 9.96
CA LYS A 38 9.26 13.16 10.26
C LYS A 38 10.11 13.42 9.02
N ASN A 39 9.48 13.52 7.85
CA ASN A 39 10.17 13.42 6.57
C ASN A 39 9.99 14.63 5.64
N SER A 40 9.38 15.73 6.12
CA SER A 40 9.17 16.95 5.33
C SER A 40 10.44 17.60 4.75
N LYS A 41 11.62 17.23 5.27
CA LYS A 41 12.93 17.65 4.77
C LYS A 41 13.45 16.86 3.57
N PHE A 42 12.84 15.71 3.26
CA PHE A 42 13.22 14.89 2.11
C PHE A 42 12.45 15.32 0.88
N SER A 43 13.18 15.56 -0.22
CA SER A 43 12.56 15.90 -1.50
C SER A 43 11.78 14.71 -2.04
N GLY A 44 10.56 14.95 -2.51
CA GLY A 44 9.71 13.90 -3.08
C GLY A 44 9.04 13.00 -2.06
N GLN A 45 8.99 13.41 -0.79
CA GLN A 45 8.25 12.71 0.26
C GLN A 45 6.75 12.63 -0.05
N GLN A 46 6.17 11.46 0.16
CA GLN A 46 4.76 11.17 0.03
C GLN A 46 4.09 11.08 1.40
N ASP A 47 2.79 11.41 1.44
CA ASP A 47 1.94 11.12 2.58
C ASP A 47 1.12 9.82 2.38
N CYS A 48 0.35 9.42 3.39
CA CYS A 48 -0.47 8.20 3.29
C CYS A 48 -1.55 8.26 2.20
N ASN A 49 -2.01 9.46 1.79
CA ASN A 49 -3.00 9.60 0.74
C ASN A 49 -2.35 9.48 -0.64
N ASP A 50 -1.19 10.09 -0.84
CA ASP A 50 -0.39 9.94 -2.06
C ASP A 50 -0.07 8.46 -2.32
N GLU A 51 0.45 7.78 -1.29
CA GLU A 51 0.78 6.35 -1.34
C GLU A 51 -0.44 5.47 -1.64
N ALA A 52 -1.58 5.75 -0.99
CA ALA A 52 -2.81 5.01 -1.22
C ALA A 52 -3.36 5.22 -2.64
N ILE A 53 -3.35 6.46 -3.16
CA ILE A 53 -3.81 6.78 -4.52
C ILE A 53 -2.90 6.14 -5.57
N ASN A 54 -1.57 6.24 -5.39
CA ASN A 54 -0.59 5.63 -6.27
C ASN A 54 -0.76 4.11 -6.31
N THR A 55 -0.83 3.47 -5.15
CA THR A 55 -1.05 2.03 -5.00
C THR A 55 -2.36 1.59 -5.67
N THR A 56 -3.48 2.28 -5.42
CA THR A 56 -4.77 1.99 -6.07
C THR A 56 -4.67 2.11 -7.61
N THR A 57 -3.93 3.10 -8.11
CA THR A 57 -3.69 3.28 -9.54
C THR A 57 -2.89 2.12 -10.14
N TYR A 58 -1.80 1.72 -9.50
CA TYR A 58 -0.97 0.60 -9.93
C TYR A 58 -1.75 -0.72 -9.93
N LEU A 59 -2.55 -0.98 -8.90
CA LEU A 59 -3.41 -2.16 -8.84
C LEU A 59 -4.42 -2.20 -10.01
N ARG A 60 -5.00 -1.06 -10.39
CA ARG A 60 -5.90 -0.95 -11.55
C ARG A 60 -5.17 -1.23 -12.86
N LEU A 61 -3.93 -0.76 -13.01
CA LEU A 61 -3.09 -1.09 -14.18
C LEU A 61 -2.80 -2.60 -14.26
N LEU A 62 -2.55 -3.26 -13.13
CA LEU A 62 -2.34 -4.71 -13.09
C LEU A 62 -3.60 -5.50 -13.47
N ILE A 63 -4.79 -5.06 -13.06
CA ILE A 63 -6.07 -5.62 -13.54
C ILE A 63 -6.19 -5.44 -15.05
N GLN A 64 -5.98 -4.22 -15.55
CA GLN A 64 -6.13 -3.91 -16.97
C GLN A 64 -5.17 -4.72 -17.84
N ALA A 65 -3.96 -5.00 -17.34
CA ALA A 65 -2.98 -5.86 -17.99
C ALA A 65 -3.28 -7.38 -17.86
N GLY A 66 -4.33 -7.78 -17.13
CA GLY A 66 -4.67 -9.19 -16.90
C GLY A 66 -3.72 -9.93 -15.95
N LEU A 67 -2.94 -9.19 -15.15
CA LEU A 67 -1.94 -9.71 -14.22
C LEU A 67 -2.48 -10.00 -12.82
N MET A 68 -3.65 -9.43 -12.48
CA MET A 68 -4.39 -9.70 -11.25
C MET A 68 -5.76 -10.27 -11.58
N LYS A 69 -6.07 -11.47 -11.09
CA LYS A 69 -7.28 -12.22 -11.46
C LYS A 69 -8.10 -12.70 -10.26
N MET A 70 -7.50 -12.78 -9.07
CA MET A 70 -8.14 -13.34 -7.88
C MET A 70 -8.65 -12.24 -6.94
N HIS A 71 -8.23 -10.99 -7.15
CA HIS A 71 -8.69 -9.83 -6.39
C HIS A 71 -9.27 -8.74 -7.30
N ALA A 72 -10.24 -8.00 -6.76
CA ALA A 72 -10.73 -6.74 -7.27
C ALA A 72 -10.18 -5.57 -6.43
N VAL A 73 -10.01 -4.40 -7.04
CA VAL A 73 -9.60 -3.17 -6.33
C VAL A 73 -10.83 -2.45 -5.80
N GLU A 74 -10.80 -2.02 -4.54
CA GLU A 74 -11.79 -1.13 -3.94
C GLU A 74 -11.29 0.31 -3.87
N ASP A 75 -12.19 1.23 -3.55
CA ASP A 75 -11.80 2.59 -3.14
C ASP A 75 -10.94 2.54 -1.87
N THR A 76 -10.08 3.56 -1.72
CA THR A 76 -9.23 3.70 -0.54
C THR A 76 -10.07 3.75 0.75
N ARG A 77 -9.43 3.39 1.86
CA ARG A 77 -10.05 3.38 3.18
C ARG A 77 -9.14 4.04 4.19
N THR A 78 -9.75 4.77 5.11
CA THR A 78 -9.06 5.47 6.20
C THR A 78 -9.42 4.83 7.54
N ARG A 79 -8.41 4.62 8.39
CA ARG A 79 -8.58 4.27 9.81
C ARG A 79 -8.22 5.47 10.68
N ASN A 80 -8.79 5.47 11.89
CA ASN A 80 -8.76 6.57 12.87
C ASN A 80 -9.43 7.87 12.38
N PHE A 81 -10.03 8.58 13.31
CA PHE A 81 -10.58 9.92 13.08
C PHE A 81 -10.18 10.78 14.26
N PHE A 82 -9.44 11.85 13.99
CA PHE A 82 -8.97 13.00 14.81
C PHE A 82 -8.99 12.92 16.36
N PHE A 83 -10.03 12.36 16.98
CA PHE A 83 -10.12 12.04 18.41
C PHE A 83 -9.44 10.71 18.82
N SER A 84 -9.25 9.77 17.88
CA SER A 84 -8.66 8.44 18.16
C SER A 84 -7.25 8.24 17.59
N GLY A 85 -6.65 9.29 17.01
CA GLY A 85 -5.34 9.25 16.36
C GLY A 85 -5.34 9.97 15.01
N TRP A 86 -4.16 10.13 14.42
CA TRP A 86 -4.02 10.70 13.07
C TRP A 86 -4.68 9.78 12.03
N PRO A 87 -5.46 10.33 11.08
CA PRO A 87 -6.04 9.53 10.00
C PRO A 87 -4.94 8.86 9.17
N HIS A 88 -5.12 7.59 8.86
CA HIS A 88 -4.22 6.83 7.99
C HIS A 88 -5.01 6.16 6.87
N THR A 89 -4.65 6.43 5.62
CA THR A 89 -5.36 5.94 4.43
C THR A 89 -4.56 4.85 3.71
N THR A 90 -5.23 3.84 3.15
CA THR A 90 -4.61 2.75 2.40
C THR A 90 -5.43 2.36 1.17
N ALA A 91 -4.79 1.71 0.20
CA ALA A 91 -5.46 1.00 -0.88
C ALA A 91 -6.04 -0.33 -0.37
N VAL A 92 -7.12 -0.80 -1.01
CA VAL A 92 -7.80 -2.03 -0.58
C VAL A 92 -8.05 -2.95 -1.77
N ILE A 93 -7.78 -4.24 -1.57
CA ILE A 93 -8.15 -5.30 -2.50
C ILE A 93 -9.12 -6.26 -1.84
N ARG A 94 -10.07 -6.79 -2.60
CA ARG A 94 -11.05 -7.79 -2.18
C ARG A 94 -10.89 -9.07 -2.98
N GLN A 95 -10.69 -10.17 -2.29
CA GLN A 95 -10.63 -11.50 -2.89
C GLN A 95 -12.01 -11.87 -3.46
N ILE A 96 -12.04 -12.39 -4.70
CA ILE A 96 -13.29 -12.55 -5.45
C ILE A 96 -14.13 -13.73 -4.95
N ASP A 97 -13.51 -14.83 -4.56
CA ASP A 97 -14.19 -16.08 -4.18
C ASP A 97 -14.91 -16.01 -2.83
N ASN A 98 -14.34 -15.30 -1.85
CA ASN A 98 -14.80 -15.29 -0.46
C ASN A 98 -15.02 -13.88 0.11
N GLN A 99 -14.83 -12.84 -0.70
CA GLN A 99 -15.02 -11.44 -0.31
C GLN A 99 -14.08 -10.93 0.80
N ALA A 100 -13.03 -11.68 1.15
CA ALA A 100 -12.04 -11.25 2.13
C ALA A 100 -11.32 -9.98 1.64
N ARG A 101 -11.21 -8.98 2.52
CA ARG A 101 -10.55 -7.71 2.21
C ARG A 101 -9.17 -7.64 2.82
N PHE A 102 -8.25 -7.02 2.09
CA PHE A 102 -6.87 -6.80 2.50
C PHE A 102 -6.49 -5.35 2.25
N ALA A 103 -5.82 -4.74 3.22
CA ALA A 103 -5.13 -3.47 3.02
C ALA A 103 -3.87 -3.72 2.19
N VAL A 104 -3.52 -2.80 1.30
CA VAL A 104 -2.26 -2.78 0.55
C VAL A 104 -1.59 -1.44 0.83
N ASP A 105 -0.57 -1.48 1.68
CA ASP A 105 -0.05 -0.27 2.33
C ASP A 105 1.48 -0.17 2.14
N SER A 106 1.90 0.74 1.27
CA SER A 106 3.31 1.05 0.98
C SER A 106 3.96 1.99 2.01
N TRP A 107 3.16 2.69 2.82
CA TRP A 107 3.62 3.81 3.66
C TRP A 107 4.54 3.41 4.84
N PHE A 108 4.56 2.13 5.22
CA PHE A 108 5.28 1.66 6.41
C PHE A 108 6.79 1.54 6.24
N PHE A 109 7.31 1.60 5.01
CA PHE A 109 8.72 1.41 4.71
C PHE A 109 9.19 2.46 3.69
N ASP A 110 10.51 2.54 3.49
CA ASP A 110 11.09 3.44 2.49
C ASP A 110 10.74 3.00 1.06
N ASN A 111 10.83 3.94 0.12
CA ASN A 111 10.57 3.71 -1.31
C ASN A 111 11.19 2.40 -1.83
N GLY A 112 10.39 1.65 -2.58
CA GLY A 112 10.83 0.42 -3.25
C GLY A 112 10.89 -0.80 -2.34
N GLN A 113 10.37 -0.71 -1.12
CA GLN A 113 10.11 -1.87 -0.27
C GLN A 113 8.74 -2.49 -0.60
N PRO A 114 8.57 -3.82 -0.43
CA PRO A 114 7.29 -4.45 -0.67
C PRO A 114 6.17 -3.84 0.18
N ALA A 115 5.02 -3.55 -0.45
CA ALA A 115 3.86 -3.07 0.28
C ALA A 115 3.39 -4.11 1.31
N THR A 116 2.95 -3.62 2.46
CA THR A 116 2.37 -4.44 3.51
C THR A 116 0.97 -4.86 3.11
N ILE A 117 0.70 -6.17 3.09
CA ILE A 117 -0.63 -6.71 2.80
C ILE A 117 -1.11 -7.59 3.94
N VAL A 118 -2.15 -7.13 4.64
CA VAL A 118 -2.74 -7.81 5.80
C VAL A 118 -4.26 -7.79 5.72
N PRO A 119 -4.98 -8.69 6.42
CA PRO A 119 -6.42 -8.63 6.52
C PRO A 119 -6.89 -7.24 6.93
N PHE A 120 -7.94 -6.75 6.28
CA PHE A 120 -8.36 -5.36 6.44
C PHE A 120 -8.78 -5.01 7.87
N ASP A 121 -9.37 -5.95 8.60
CA ASP A 121 -9.77 -5.74 9.99
C ASP A 121 -8.54 -5.63 10.92
N VAL A 122 -7.50 -6.45 10.68
CA VAL A 122 -6.21 -6.32 11.38
C VAL A 122 -5.58 -4.96 11.11
N TRP A 123 -5.60 -4.51 9.85
CA TRP A 123 -5.14 -3.16 9.52
C TRP A 123 -5.95 -2.10 10.26
N LYS A 124 -7.27 -2.21 10.34
CA LYS A 124 -8.11 -1.22 11.03
C LYS A 124 -7.80 -1.08 12.53
N GLU A 125 -7.29 -2.12 13.18
CA GLU A 125 -6.92 -2.12 14.61
C GLU A 125 -5.60 -1.39 14.91
N GLY A 126 -5.02 -0.67 13.94
CA GLY A 126 -3.78 0.08 14.15
C GLY A 126 -2.53 -0.76 13.92
N TYR A 127 -2.61 -1.76 13.04
CA TYR A 127 -1.45 -2.56 12.61
C TYR A 127 -0.28 -1.67 12.16
N ILE A 128 0.92 -2.04 12.61
CA ILE A 128 2.20 -1.58 12.11
C ILE A 128 3.05 -2.85 11.93
N PRO A 129 3.67 -3.06 10.74
CA PRO A 129 4.48 -4.23 10.49
C PRO A 129 5.75 -4.21 11.34
N GLU A 130 6.21 -5.41 11.72
CA GLU A 130 7.49 -5.57 12.40
C GLU A 130 8.63 -5.02 11.52
N GLY A 131 9.57 -4.31 12.16
CA GLY A 131 10.69 -3.68 11.47
C GLY A 131 10.36 -2.36 10.77
N SER A 132 9.11 -1.89 10.79
CA SER A 132 8.76 -0.56 10.29
C SER A 132 9.53 0.54 11.06
N PRO A 133 10.09 1.57 10.39
CA PRO A 133 10.65 2.72 11.06
C PRO A 133 9.57 3.64 11.66
N VAL A 134 8.30 3.41 11.29
CA VAL A 134 7.17 4.17 11.81
C VAL A 134 6.83 3.69 13.22
N SER A 135 6.83 4.62 14.17
CA SER A 135 6.36 4.37 15.54
C SER A 135 4.84 4.47 15.64
N ARG A 136 4.25 3.71 16.58
CA ARG A 136 2.87 3.97 17.05
C ARG A 136 2.72 5.37 17.63
#